data_AF-A0A1V4DLW3-F1
#
_entry.id   AF-A0A1V4DLW3-F1
#
_cell.length_a   1.000
_cell.length_b   1.000
_cell.length_c   1.000
_cell.angle_alpha   90.00
_cell.angle_beta   90.00
_cell.angle_gamma   90.00
#
_symmetry.space_group_name_H-M   'P 1'
#
loop_
_entity.id
_entity.type
_entity.pdbx_description
1 polymer ?
#
loop_
_entity_poly.entity_id
_entity_poly.type
_entity_poly.pdbx_seq_one_letter_code
_entity_poly.pdbx_strand_id
1 'polypeptide(L)' 'MDIHYNIDGQWKAVHHARGFVGMPMWLIINLQMEGSSGSPGPSASTYYRARNVYVGRSRA' A
#
# COMPACT_ATOMS: atom_id res chain seq x y z
N MET A 1 -4.67 -6.27 -16.20
CA MET A 1 -4.63 -4.85 -15.82
C MET A 1 -3.34 -4.64 -15.05
N ASP A 2 -2.65 -3.54 -15.32
CA ASP A 2 -1.34 -3.28 -14.73
C ASP A 2 -1.45 -2.27 -13.59
N ILE A 3 -0.76 -2.56 -12.49
CA ILE A 3 -0.60 -1.65 -11.36
C ILE A 3 0.83 -1.15 -11.38
N HIS A 4 1.00 0.16 -11.59
CA HIS A 4 2.30 0.80 -11.65
C HIS A 4 2.65 1.40 -10.29
N TYR A 5 3.76 0.95 -9.71
CA TYR A 5 4.30 1.50 -8.48
C TYR A 5 5.32 2.58 -8.82
N ASN A 6 5.09 3.78 -8.27
CA ASN A 6 5.96 4.92 -8.46
C ASN A 6 6.51 5.38 -7.11
N ILE A 7 7.79 5.72 -7.06
CA ILE A 7 8.45 6.35 -5.91
C ILE A 7 9.04 7.66 -6.41
N ASP A 8 8.74 8.76 -5.73
CA ASP A 8 9.15 10.11 -6.10
C ASP A 8 8.80 10.48 -7.56
N GLY A 9 7.62 10.05 -8.01
CA GLY A 9 7.13 10.30 -9.37
C GLY A 9 7.78 9.44 -10.45
N GLN A 10 8.71 8.55 -10.11
CA GLN A 10 9.37 7.67 -11.06
C GLN A 10 8.83 6.24 -10.99
N TRP A 11 8.59 5.62 -12.15
CA TRP A 11 8.18 4.22 -12.24
C TRP A 11 9.28 3.29 -11.70
N LYS A 12 8.89 2.34 -10.85
CA LYS A 12 9.81 1.36 -10.23
C LYS A 12 9.43 -0.08 -10.51
N ALA A 13 8.14 -0.39 -10.57
CA ALA A 13 7.67 -1.75 -10.78
C ALA A 13 6.27 -1.79 -11.40
N VAL A 14 5.95 -2.93 -12.02
CA VAL A 14 4.62 -3.27 -12.50
C VAL A 14 4.16 -4.58 -11.88
N HIS A 15 2.90 -4.63 -11.46
CA HIS A 15 2.22 -5.87 -11.09
C HIS A 15 1.08 -6.12 -12.09
N HIS A 16 1.13 -7.27 -12.74
CA HIS A 16 0.07 -7.77 -13.62
C HIS A 16 -1.03 -8.43 -12.79
N ALA A 17 -2.08 -7.67 -12.48
CA ALA A 17 -3.16 -8.13 -11.63
C ALA A 17 -3.91 -9.32 -12.25
N ARG A 18 -4.05 -10.40 -11.49
CA ARG A 18 -4.80 -11.61 -11.86
C ARG A 18 -5.68 -12.05 -10.69
N GLY A 19 -6.96 -12.34 -10.97
CA GLY A 19 -7.90 -12.89 -9.98
C GLY A 19 -8.61 -11.87 -9.09
N PHE A 20 -8.26 -10.58 -9.16
CA PHE A 20 -8.88 -9.52 -8.34
C PHE A 20 -9.24 -8.24 -9.10
N VAL A 21 -9.05 -8.22 -10.42
CA VAL A 21 -9.43 -7.08 -11.26
C VAL A 21 -10.95 -6.92 -11.25
N GLY A 22 -11.45 -5.70 -11.00
CA GLY A 22 -12.87 -5.37 -10.99
C GLY A 22 -13.59 -5.72 -9.68
N MET A 23 -12.91 -6.30 -8.70
CA MET A 23 -13.48 -6.54 -7.37
C MET A 23 -13.27 -5.30 -6.48
N PRO A 24 -14.27 -4.87 -5.70
CA PRO A 24 -14.09 -3.80 -4.73
C PRO A 24 -13.10 -4.25 -3.65
N MET A 25 -12.14 -3.38 -3.32
CA MET A 25 -11.08 -3.64 -2.34
C MET A 25 -11.05 -2.53 -1.29
N TRP A 26 -10.59 -2.89 -0.08
CA TRP A 26 -10.34 -1.93 1.00
C TRP A 26 -8.96 -1.28 0.84
N LEU A 27 -8.88 0.03 1.01
CA LEU A 27 -7.61 0.70 1.26
C LEU A 27 -7.24 0.52 2.73
N ILE A 28 -6.08 -0.08 2.99
CA ILE A 28 -5.56 -0.29 4.34
C ILE A 28 -4.27 0.52 4.49
N ILE A 29 -4.23 1.40 5.48
CA ILE A 29 -3.05 2.17 5.90
C ILE A 29 -2.88 1.89 7.38
N ASN A 30 -1.87 1.08 7.75
CA ASN A 30 -1.70 0.62 9.11
C ASN A 30 -0.23 0.57 9.54
N LEU A 31 -0.04 0.47 10.85
CA LEU A 31 1.22 0.07 11.47
C LEU A 31 1.00 -1.31 12.09
N GLN A 32 1.27 -2.37 11.32
CA GLN A 32 1.22 -3.74 11.83
C GLN A 32 2.57 -4.12 12.45
N MET A 33 2.58 -4.42 13.74
CA MET A 33 3.82 -4.60 14.51
C MET A 33 4.28 -6.06 14.63
N GLU A 34 3.38 -7.04 14.48
CA GLU A 34 3.68 -8.47 14.61
C GLU A 34 2.81 -9.34 13.68
N GLY A 35 2.93 -10.67 13.77
CA GLY A 35 2.18 -11.63 12.95
C GLY A 35 2.89 -11.88 11.63
N SER A 36 2.24 -11.58 10.51
CA SER A 36 2.87 -11.67 9.17
C SER A 36 4.04 -10.71 8.98
N SER A 37 4.19 -9.71 9.86
CA SER A 37 5.32 -8.79 9.91
C SER A 37 6.53 -9.34 10.68
N GLY A 38 6.43 -10.54 11.27
CA GLY A 38 7.49 -11.15 12.08
C GLY A 38 7.45 -10.75 13.56
N SER A 39 8.42 -11.24 14.34
CA SER A 39 8.56 -11.00 15.79
C SER A 39 10.04 -10.88 16.20
N PRO A 40 10.37 -10.13 17.27
CA PRO A 40 9.46 -9.34 18.11
C PRO A 40 9.10 -7.99 17.48
N GLY A 41 7.98 -7.42 17.91
CA GLY A 41 7.64 -6.03 17.60
C GLY A 41 8.61 -5.02 18.24
N PRO A 42 8.54 -3.74 17.85
CA PRO A 42 9.37 -2.67 18.41
C PRO A 42 9.28 -2.54 19.94
N SER A 43 10.42 -2.35 20.61
CA SER A 43 10.51 -2.20 22.08
C SER A 43 10.38 -0.76 22.58
N ALA A 44 10.29 0.22 21.68
CA ALA A 44 10.18 1.63 21.98
C ALA A 44 9.03 2.27 21.19
N SER A 45 8.65 3.49 21.59
CA SER A 45 7.59 4.26 20.94
C SER A 45 7.82 4.36 19.44
N THR A 46 6.90 3.79 18.67
CA THR A 46 6.95 3.72 17.22
C THR A 46 5.77 4.48 16.64
N TYR A 47 6.03 5.35 15.67
CA TYR A 47 5.02 6.20 15.06
C TYR A 47 5.00 5.98 13.56
N TYR A 48 3.82 5.73 13.01
CA TYR A 48 3.59 5.76 11.58
C TYR A 48 2.87 7.06 11.21
N ARG A 49 3.45 7.82 10.29
CA ARG A 49 2.92 9.11 9.84
C ARG A 49 2.71 9.07 8.33
N ALA A 50 1.45 9.05 7.92
CA ALA A 50 1.06 9.26 6.53
C ALA A 50 0.50 10.69 6.39
N ARG A 51 0.88 11.39 5.31
CA ARG A 51 0.35 12.72 4.99
C ARG A 51 0.04 12.81 3.50
N ASN A 52 -0.93 13.65 3.16
CA ASN A 52 -1.31 13.94 1.78
C ASN A 52 -1.72 12.68 0.98
N VAL A 53 -2.48 11.77 1.62
CA VAL A 53 -2.98 10.57 0.94
C VAL A 53 -4.13 10.97 0.01
N TYR A 54 -3.99 10.65 -1.27
CA TYR A 54 -5.00 10.90 -2.30
C TYR A 54 -5.40 9.58 -2.96
N VAL A 55 -6.71 9.34 -3.06
CA VAL A 55 -7.30 8.28 -3.86
C VAL A 55 -8.29 8.91 -4.81
N GLY A 56 -8.07 8.73 -6.11
CA GLY A 56 -8.95 9.25 -7.13
C GLY A 56 -8.86 8.44 -8.40
N ARG A 57 -9.85 8.61 -9.25
CA ARG A 57 -9.94 7.97 -10.55
C ARG A 57 -9.75 9.02 -11.63
N SER A 58 -8.76 8.85 -12.49
CA SER A 58 -8.39 9.84 -13.51
C SER A 58 -9.24 9.77 -14.80
N ARG A 59 -10.07 8.73 -14.98
CA ARG A 59 -11.05 8.60 -16.08
C ARG A 59 -12.29 7.81 -15.64
N ALA A 60 -13.49 8.39 -15.85
CA ALA A 60 -14.78 7.74 -15.65
C ALA A 60 -15.05 6.68 -16.72
#